data_AF-A0A2G5B9Q3-F1
#
_entry.id   AF-A0A2G5B9Q3-F1
#
_cell.length_a   1.000
_cell.length_b   1.000
_cell.length_c   1.000
_cell.angle_alpha   90.00
_cell.angle_beta   90.00
_cell.angle_gamma   90.00
#
_symmetry.space_group_name_H-M   'P 1'
#
loop_
_entity.id
_entity.type
_entity.pdbx_description
1 polymer ?
#
loop_
_entity_poly.entity_id
_entity_poly.type
_entity_poly.pdbx_seq_one_letter_code
_entity_poly.pdbx_strand_id
1 'polypeptide(L)'
;MLTAKVRDISVVFRGARRITTESSVNGRKLRIRPEFPDKNGNALGASYPGSKNYKPGKQGYAPGFPPPKNWSAEPRENLIPMRSTDVPEASLKQTYVPKRPTAAKDAQRLYNQKMREMRYEYQYDNLVKKEERQKEVALKWEKLQVIQREKREQLVKERAEYEINIKEDPLSAENVLNAEGKTLLSNVTESPAASYEPKRVRHSKTVGYSLEPPRVTVLVPKEENELRAAERQRNREQFSQRQHEDHVQMLMTLFHEADGFVHYGNIDQKIGIFLESVAVPHRTLSEMVDSLHRSGGVVTAAEISRRTEELRNELQGTTGRYAGLGYDGLTQWLDDHPDDKDGIKQVQVAETIDSVMPQSQE
;
A
#
# COMPACT_ATOMS: atom_id res chain seq x y z
N MET A 1 16.79 17.38 -34.00
CA MET A 1 16.85 15.90 -34.02
C MET A 1 17.25 15.41 -32.63
N LEU A 2 16.27 15.09 -31.78
CA LEU A 2 16.46 14.58 -30.43
C LEU A 2 15.67 13.29 -30.32
N THR A 3 16.38 12.16 -30.29
CA THR A 3 15.82 10.82 -30.11
C THR A 3 15.46 10.61 -28.64
N ALA A 4 14.17 10.55 -28.33
CA ALA A 4 13.67 10.20 -27.00
C ALA A 4 13.88 8.70 -26.76
N LYS A 5 14.65 8.38 -25.73
CA LYS A 5 14.96 7.01 -25.30
C LYS A 5 13.85 6.54 -24.37
N VAL A 6 12.91 5.75 -24.87
CA VAL A 6 11.88 5.08 -24.08
C VAL A 6 12.57 4.14 -23.09
N ARG A 7 12.28 4.31 -21.79
CA ARG A 7 12.75 3.42 -20.73
C ARG A 7 11.64 2.43 -20.44
N ASP A 8 11.86 1.18 -20.80
CA ASP A 8 11.01 0.06 -20.41
C ASP A 8 11.03 -0.11 -18.89
N ILE A 9 9.87 0.06 -18.27
CA ILE A 9 9.63 -0.26 -16.87
C ILE A 9 9.18 -1.72 -16.83
N SER A 10 10.12 -2.64 -16.68
CA SER A 10 9.81 -4.04 -16.42
C SER A 10 9.23 -4.19 -15.01
N VAL A 11 7.93 -4.45 -14.91
CA VAL A 11 7.26 -4.83 -13.65
C VAL A 11 7.66 -6.27 -13.32
N VAL A 12 8.60 -6.43 -12.38
CA VAL A 12 9.03 -7.75 -11.89
C VAL A 12 7.96 -8.32 -10.96
N PHE A 13 7.07 -9.16 -11.51
CA PHE A 13 6.18 -10.02 -10.74
C PHE A 13 7.00 -11.11 -10.03
N ARG A 14 7.24 -10.95 -8.73
CA ARG A 14 7.78 -12.03 -7.87
C ARG A 14 6.67 -13.01 -7.49
N GLY A 15 6.28 -13.85 -8.46
CA GLY A 15 5.47 -15.05 -8.20
C GLY A 15 6.35 -16.19 -7.71
N ALA A 16 6.48 -16.35 -6.39
CA ALA A 16 7.13 -17.51 -5.79
C ALA A 16 6.23 -18.76 -5.95
N ARG A 17 6.28 -19.42 -7.12
CA ARG A 17 5.75 -20.77 -7.28
C ARG A 17 6.72 -21.75 -6.62
N ARG A 18 6.26 -22.39 -5.53
CA ARG A 18 6.88 -23.61 -5.01
C ARG A 18 6.75 -24.70 -6.07
N ILE A 19 7.86 -25.03 -6.71
CA ILE A 19 8.00 -26.27 -7.48
C ILE A 19 8.48 -27.31 -6.47
N THR A 20 7.56 -28.13 -5.97
CA THR A 20 7.90 -29.39 -5.32
C THR A 20 8.16 -30.40 -6.42
N THR A 21 9.42 -30.59 -6.80
CA THR A 21 9.83 -31.72 -7.63
C THR A 21 9.85 -32.97 -6.76
N GLU A 22 8.78 -33.75 -6.78
CA GLU A 22 8.82 -35.15 -6.37
C GLU A 22 9.42 -35.97 -7.53
N SER A 23 10.76 -36.06 -7.57
CA SER A 23 11.44 -37.05 -8.39
C SER A 23 11.49 -38.37 -7.62
N SER A 24 10.45 -39.19 -7.78
CA SER A 24 10.49 -40.61 -7.43
C SER A 24 11.24 -41.36 -8.53
N VAL A 25 12.53 -41.61 -8.31
CA VAL A 25 13.31 -42.55 -9.11
C VAL A 25 14.12 -43.41 -8.17
N ASN A 26 13.72 -44.69 -8.09
CA ASN A 26 14.53 -45.85 -7.71
C ASN A 26 15.34 -45.74 -6.39
N GLY A 27 14.65 -46.03 -5.28
CA GLY A 27 14.94 -47.28 -4.54
C GLY A 27 16.33 -47.55 -3.96
N ARG A 28 17.26 -46.59 -3.84
CA ARG A 28 18.49 -46.75 -3.04
C ARG A 28 18.81 -45.50 -2.24
N LYS A 29 18.46 -45.54 -0.94
CA LYS A 29 19.02 -44.63 0.08
C LYS A 29 20.53 -44.91 0.20
N LEU A 30 21.34 -44.20 -0.58
CA LEU A 30 22.76 -44.05 -0.27
C LEU A 30 22.86 -43.16 0.97
N ARG A 31 23.08 -43.79 2.13
CA ARG A 31 23.55 -43.11 3.34
C ARG A 31 24.97 -42.63 3.05
N ILE A 32 25.10 -41.39 2.58
CA ILE A 32 26.37 -40.68 2.63
C ILE A 32 26.65 -40.43 4.11
N ARG A 33 27.53 -41.25 4.70
CA ARG A 33 28.17 -40.95 5.97
C ARG A 33 29.07 -39.75 5.72
N PRO A 34 28.88 -38.60 6.39
CA PRO A 34 29.89 -37.56 6.37
C PRO A 34 31.13 -38.11 7.08
N GLU A 35 32.20 -38.34 6.33
CA GLU A 35 33.51 -38.63 6.90
C GLU A 35 34.02 -37.35 7.57
N PHE A 36 34.24 -37.44 8.88
CA PHE A 36 34.87 -36.38 9.67
C PHE A 36 36.37 -36.41 9.41
N PRO A 37 37.01 -35.28 9.06
CA PRO A 37 38.45 -35.23 8.93
C PRO A 37 39.15 -35.24 10.30
N ASP A 38 40.11 -36.15 10.37
CA ASP A 38 41.41 -36.20 11.04
C ASP A 38 41.61 -36.17 12.56
N LYS A 39 42.34 -37.21 12.96
CA LYS A 39 42.81 -37.61 14.28
C LYS A 39 44.07 -36.87 14.74
N ASN A 40 44.28 -35.63 14.30
CA ASN A 40 45.35 -34.77 14.85
C ASN A 40 44.82 -33.93 16.02
N GLY A 41 44.23 -34.63 17.00
CA GLY A 41 44.59 -34.61 18.42
C GLY A 41 44.83 -33.31 19.18
N ASN A 42 44.44 -32.13 18.71
CA ASN A 42 44.51 -30.92 19.52
C ASN A 42 43.42 -29.90 19.18
N ALA A 43 42.18 -30.24 19.50
CA ALA A 43 41.14 -29.26 19.78
C ALA A 43 40.29 -29.79 20.93
N LEU A 44 40.76 -29.53 22.15
CA LEU A 44 39.96 -29.58 23.37
C LEU A 44 38.61 -28.91 23.10
N GLY A 45 37.55 -29.70 23.23
CA GLY A 45 36.16 -29.31 23.02
C GLY A 45 35.74 -28.24 24.01
N ALA A 46 35.99 -26.98 23.67
CA ALA A 46 35.22 -25.89 24.20
C ALA A 46 33.79 -26.05 23.67
N SER A 47 32.92 -26.62 24.50
CA SER A 47 31.48 -26.70 24.25
C SER A 47 30.99 -25.32 23.82
N TYR A 48 30.68 -25.17 22.53
CA TYR A 48 30.13 -23.92 22.04
C TYR A 48 28.75 -23.73 22.68
N PRO A 49 28.55 -22.71 23.53
CA PRO A 49 27.34 -22.59 24.36
C PRO A 49 26.07 -22.27 23.55
N GLY A 50 26.18 -22.16 22.23
CA GLY A 50 25.11 -21.70 21.34
C GLY A 50 25.14 -20.19 21.18
N SER A 51 24.44 -19.68 20.17
CA SER A 51 24.23 -18.23 20.05
C SER A 51 23.29 -17.74 21.16
N LYS A 52 23.51 -16.55 21.73
CA LYS A 52 22.65 -16.00 22.81
C LYS A 52 21.17 -15.89 22.44
N ASN A 53 20.88 -15.71 21.16
CA ASN A 53 19.52 -15.60 20.61
C ASN A 53 19.02 -16.91 19.98
N TYR A 54 19.58 -18.06 20.37
CA TYR A 54 19.19 -19.35 19.80
C TYR A 54 17.72 -19.68 20.08
N LYS A 55 16.96 -19.85 19.00
CA LYS A 55 15.60 -20.38 19.00
C LYS A 55 15.61 -21.63 18.11
N PRO A 56 15.46 -22.84 18.68
CA PRO A 56 15.45 -24.08 17.92
C PRO A 56 14.54 -24.00 16.69
N GLY A 57 15.10 -24.28 15.51
CA GLY A 57 14.36 -24.27 14.24
C GLY A 57 13.96 -22.89 13.70
N LYS A 58 14.36 -21.78 14.34
CA LYS A 58 14.01 -20.42 13.89
C LYS A 58 15.23 -19.52 13.69
N GLN A 59 16.11 -19.38 14.69
CA GLN A 59 17.19 -18.40 14.69
C GLN A 59 18.41 -18.89 15.48
N GLY A 60 19.60 -18.49 15.04
CA GLY A 60 20.85 -18.73 15.75
C GLY A 60 21.45 -20.13 15.55
N TYR A 61 22.69 -20.29 15.99
CA TYR A 61 23.41 -21.56 15.96
C TYR A 61 23.11 -22.37 17.22
N ALA A 62 22.84 -23.66 17.03
CA ALA A 62 22.55 -24.58 18.13
C ALA A 62 23.78 -24.77 19.04
N PRO A 63 23.58 -25.00 20.35
CA PRO A 63 24.67 -25.41 21.24
C PRO A 63 25.42 -26.62 20.68
N GLY A 64 26.75 -26.59 20.70
CA GLY A 64 27.61 -27.64 20.13
C GLY A 64 27.85 -27.57 18.61
N PHE A 65 27.14 -26.70 17.88
CA PHE A 65 27.36 -26.49 16.45
C PHE A 65 27.87 -25.05 16.23
N PRO A 66 29.21 -24.83 16.27
CA PRO A 66 29.77 -23.50 16.07
C PRO A 66 29.46 -22.97 14.66
N PRO A 67 29.37 -21.65 14.48
CA PRO A 67 29.23 -21.05 13.16
C PRO A 67 30.43 -21.42 12.27
N PRO A 68 30.26 -21.40 10.93
CA PRO A 68 31.37 -21.55 10.00
C PRO A 68 32.49 -20.55 10.28
N LYS A 69 33.74 -20.93 9.96
CA LYS A 69 34.90 -20.05 10.11
C LYS A 69 34.63 -18.71 9.41
N ASN A 70 34.87 -17.59 10.13
CA ASN A 70 34.62 -16.21 9.72
C ASN A 70 33.15 -15.73 9.72
N TRP A 71 32.20 -16.52 10.20
CA TRP A 71 30.82 -16.09 10.37
C TRP A 71 30.54 -15.68 11.83
N SER A 72 29.79 -14.60 12.03
CA SER A 72 29.36 -14.22 13.36
C SER A 72 28.35 -15.24 13.89
N ALA A 73 28.56 -15.67 15.13
CA ALA A 73 27.64 -16.49 15.90
C ALA A 73 26.25 -15.83 16.07
N GLU A 74 26.26 -14.51 16.18
CA GLU A 74 25.07 -13.72 16.43
C GLU A 74 24.59 -13.05 15.14
N PRO A 75 23.26 -12.91 14.95
CA PRO A 75 22.72 -12.06 13.91
C PRO A 75 23.29 -10.65 14.06
N ARG A 76 23.64 -10.00 12.94
CA ARG A 76 24.10 -8.61 12.98
C ARG A 76 22.96 -7.74 13.52
N GLU A 77 23.29 -6.85 14.45
CA GLU A 77 22.34 -5.86 14.94
C GLU A 77 21.83 -5.03 13.76
N ASN A 78 20.54 -4.73 13.76
CA ASN A 78 19.97 -3.85 12.74
C ASN A 78 20.58 -2.47 12.92
N LEU A 79 21.18 -1.94 11.86
CA LEU A 79 21.74 -0.60 11.87
C LEU A 79 20.64 0.41 12.26
N ILE A 80 20.92 1.22 13.28
CA ILE A 80 20.01 2.28 13.71
C ILE A 80 19.88 3.26 12.53
N PRO A 81 18.66 3.57 12.07
CA PRO A 81 18.46 4.56 11.02
C PRO A 81 19.04 5.91 11.46
N MET A 82 19.81 6.53 10.57
CA MET A 82 20.41 7.84 10.82
C MET A 82 19.32 8.87 11.12
N ARG A 83 19.51 9.67 12.18
CA ARG A 83 18.59 10.74 12.58
C ARG A 83 19.03 12.08 12.00
N SER A 84 18.11 13.05 12.03
CA SER A 84 18.40 14.44 11.66
C SER A 84 19.56 15.02 12.47
N THR A 85 19.71 14.62 13.74
CA THR A 85 20.79 15.03 14.66
C THR A 85 22.16 14.44 14.31
N ASP A 86 22.18 13.34 13.55
CA ASP A 86 23.41 12.62 13.25
C ASP A 86 24.09 13.14 11.97
N VAL A 87 23.42 14.04 11.23
CA VAL A 87 23.98 14.67 10.04
C VAL A 87 24.99 15.73 10.49
N PRO A 88 26.29 15.59 10.18
CA PRO A 88 27.30 16.56 10.59
C PRO A 88 27.02 17.91 9.94
N GLU A 89 27.09 19.00 10.71
CA GLU A 89 26.91 20.36 10.20
C GLU A 89 27.87 20.64 9.04
N ALA A 90 27.39 21.40 8.05
CA ALA A 90 28.22 21.83 6.93
C ALA A 90 29.44 22.61 7.47
N SER A 91 30.62 22.00 7.41
CA SER A 91 31.80 22.57 8.07
C SER A 91 32.11 23.97 7.50
N LEU A 92 32.09 25.01 8.35
CA LEU A 92 32.41 26.38 7.94
C LEU A 92 33.78 26.51 7.24
N LYS A 93 34.72 25.62 7.57
CA LYS A 93 36.10 25.58 7.01
C LYS A 93 36.16 25.21 5.52
N GLN A 94 35.04 24.79 4.92
CA GLN A 94 34.97 24.43 3.49
C GLN A 94 34.38 25.52 2.61
N THR A 95 33.98 26.66 3.16
CA THR A 95 33.54 27.81 2.37
C THR A 95 34.71 28.30 1.52
N TYR A 96 34.57 28.20 0.19
CA TYR A 96 35.63 28.60 -0.72
C TYR A 96 35.67 30.13 -0.81
N VAL A 97 36.66 30.74 -0.17
CA VAL A 97 36.99 32.15 -0.38
C VAL A 97 38.15 32.21 -1.38
N PRO A 98 37.95 32.69 -2.62
CA PRO A 98 39.00 32.69 -3.64
C PRO A 98 40.14 33.63 -3.21
N LYS A 99 41.36 33.09 -3.10
CA LYS A 99 42.56 33.89 -2.76
C LYS A 99 43.19 34.55 -3.99
N ARG A 100 42.96 34.03 -5.20
CA ARG A 100 43.33 34.63 -6.50
C ARG A 100 42.39 34.11 -7.61
N PRO A 101 41.78 34.97 -8.43
CA PRO A 101 40.77 34.53 -9.37
C PRO A 101 41.38 33.88 -10.63
N THR A 102 41.10 32.60 -10.85
CA THR A 102 41.15 32.00 -12.19
C THR A 102 39.72 31.60 -12.55
N ALA A 103 39.07 32.44 -13.37
CA ALA A 103 37.62 32.46 -13.56
C ALA A 103 36.98 31.07 -13.80
N ALA A 104 37.62 30.21 -14.59
CA ALA A 104 37.08 28.87 -14.91
C ALA A 104 37.13 27.88 -13.73
N LYS A 105 38.25 27.82 -12.99
CA LYS A 105 38.41 26.88 -11.86
C LYS A 105 37.59 27.32 -10.64
N ASP A 106 37.45 28.62 -10.44
CA ASP A 106 36.64 29.18 -9.35
C ASP A 106 35.15 28.94 -9.58
N ALA A 107 34.67 29.11 -10.81
CA ALA A 107 33.28 28.81 -11.16
C ALA A 107 32.92 27.34 -10.87
N GLN A 108 33.80 26.39 -11.24
CA GLN A 108 33.58 24.97 -10.97
C GLN A 108 33.58 24.64 -9.47
N ARG A 109 34.45 25.29 -8.68
CA ARG A 109 34.50 25.11 -7.23
C ARG A 109 33.26 25.66 -6.53
N LEU A 110 32.82 26.86 -6.91
CA LEU A 110 31.58 27.47 -6.42
C LEU A 110 30.36 26.61 -6.77
N TYR A 111 30.31 26.07 -7.99
CA TYR A 111 29.27 25.13 -8.38
C TYR A 111 29.27 23.87 -7.50
N ASN A 112 30.43 23.24 -7.31
CA ASN A 112 30.54 22.05 -6.46
C ASN A 112 30.17 22.34 -4.99
N GLN A 113 30.49 23.53 -4.49
CA GLN A 113 30.08 23.98 -3.16
C GLN A 113 28.56 24.11 -3.08
N LYS A 114 27.92 24.83 -4.03
CA LYS A 114 26.46 24.97 -4.10
C LYS A 114 25.76 23.62 -4.22
N MET A 115 26.29 22.70 -5.02
CA MET A 115 25.76 21.34 -5.13
C MET A 115 25.90 20.53 -3.84
N ARG A 116 26.94 20.78 -3.03
CA ARG A 116 27.11 20.14 -1.72
C ARG A 116 26.11 20.69 -0.71
N GLU A 117 25.92 22.02 -0.68
CA GLU A 117 24.92 22.70 0.15
C GLU A 117 23.51 22.17 -0.17
N MET A 118 23.11 22.14 -1.45
CA MET A 118 21.79 21.61 -1.84
C MET A 118 21.60 20.13 -1.46
N ARG A 119 22.65 19.29 -1.59
CA ARG A 119 22.58 17.88 -1.17
C ARG A 119 22.40 17.74 0.34
N TYR A 120 23.10 18.57 1.12
CA TYR A 120 22.99 18.60 2.57
C TYR A 120 21.59 19.00 3.02
N GLU A 121 21.06 20.10 2.49
CA GLU A 121 19.70 20.58 2.78
C GLU A 121 18.65 19.51 2.44
N TYR A 122 18.74 18.93 1.24
CA TYR A 122 17.82 17.87 0.82
C TYR A 122 17.90 16.64 1.73
N GLN A 123 19.10 16.24 2.16
CA GLN A 123 19.28 15.10 3.05
C GLN A 123 18.69 15.38 4.44
N TYR A 124 18.94 16.57 4.98
CA TYR A 124 18.42 17.01 6.27
C TYR A 124 16.88 17.05 6.26
N ASP A 125 16.29 17.73 5.28
CA ASP A 125 14.84 17.86 5.13
C ASP A 125 14.14 16.51 5.00
N ASN A 126 14.74 15.56 4.26
CA ASN A 126 14.17 14.23 4.15
C ASN A 126 14.19 13.45 5.46
N LEU A 127 15.23 13.63 6.28
CA LEU A 127 15.31 13.00 7.59
C LEU A 127 14.30 13.61 8.56
N VAL A 128 14.17 14.94 8.58
CA VAL A 128 13.15 15.64 9.38
C VAL A 128 11.74 15.18 8.99
N LYS A 129 11.40 15.19 7.69
CA LYS A 129 10.10 14.70 7.21
C LYS A 129 9.85 13.24 7.56
N LYS A 130 10.89 12.40 7.55
CA LYS A 130 10.77 10.99 7.93
C LYS A 130 10.49 10.84 9.43
N GLU A 131 11.13 11.63 10.27
CA GLU A 131 10.89 11.66 11.72
C GLU A 131 9.47 12.16 12.05
N GLU A 132 9.00 13.21 11.39
CA GLU A 132 7.63 13.72 11.53
C GLU A 132 6.59 12.65 11.16
N ARG A 133 6.74 12.00 10.00
CA ARG A 133 5.86 10.90 9.58
C ARG A 133 5.87 9.75 10.59
N GLN A 134 7.02 9.41 11.15
CA GLN A 134 7.11 8.37 12.19
C GLN A 134 6.36 8.77 13.46
N LYS A 135 6.48 10.03 13.90
CA LYS A 135 5.73 10.57 15.04
C LYS A 135 4.22 10.56 14.78
N GLU A 136 3.78 10.98 13.60
CA GLU A 136 2.36 10.95 13.22
C GLU A 136 1.79 9.52 13.22
N VAL A 137 2.53 8.57 12.66
CA VAL A 137 2.13 7.14 12.65
C VAL A 137 2.06 6.60 14.07
N ALA A 138 3.03 6.93 14.93
CA ALA A 138 3.02 6.54 16.33
C ALA A 138 1.81 7.11 17.09
N LEU A 139 1.51 8.41 16.91
CA LEU A 139 0.34 9.05 17.51
C LEU A 139 -0.97 8.44 17.02
N LYS A 140 -1.09 8.13 15.72
CA LYS A 140 -2.26 7.43 15.17
C LYS A 140 -2.43 6.04 15.79
N TRP A 141 -1.33 5.31 15.93
CA TRP A 141 -1.34 3.99 16.56
C TRP A 141 -1.75 4.05 18.04
N GLU A 142 -1.24 5.03 18.79
CA GLU A 142 -1.62 5.25 20.18
C GLU A 142 -3.12 5.55 20.33
N LYS A 143 -3.66 6.46 19.49
CA LYS A 143 -5.11 6.75 19.47
C LYS A 143 -5.94 5.50 19.21
N LEU A 144 -5.52 4.65 18.27
CA LEU A 144 -6.21 3.39 17.99
C LEU A 144 -6.18 2.43 19.18
N GLN A 145 -5.07 2.36 19.91
CA GLN A 145 -4.95 1.53 21.12
C GLN A 145 -5.89 2.00 22.24
N VAL A 146 -6.03 3.32 22.42
CA VAL A 146 -6.98 3.89 23.39
C VAL A 146 -8.41 3.53 23.02
N ILE A 147 -8.82 3.76 21.76
CA ILE A 147 -10.17 3.41 21.28
C ILE A 147 -10.45 1.90 21.46
N GLN A 148 -9.48 1.03 21.14
CA GLN A 148 -9.64 -0.41 21.35
C GLN A 148 -9.78 -0.78 22.83
N ARG A 149 -9.08 -0.08 23.72
CA ARG A 149 -9.18 -0.29 25.16
C ARG A 149 -10.54 0.16 25.69
N GLU A 150 -10.98 1.36 25.36
CA GLU A 150 -12.29 1.88 25.73
C GLU A 150 -13.42 0.98 25.24
N LYS A 151 -13.35 0.51 23.98
CA LYS A 151 -14.33 -0.44 23.44
C LYS A 151 -14.35 -1.77 24.19
N ARG A 152 -13.19 -2.28 24.62
CA ARG A 152 -13.11 -3.50 25.44
C ARG A 152 -13.69 -3.28 26.83
N GLU A 153 -13.40 -2.13 27.44
CA GLU A 153 -13.95 -1.77 28.75
C GLU A 153 -15.47 -1.61 28.70
N GLN A 154 -16.01 -1.01 27.64
CA GLN A 154 -17.46 -0.94 27.39
C GLN A 154 -18.07 -2.34 27.27
N LEU A 155 -17.52 -3.21 26.44
CA LEU A 155 -18.01 -4.59 26.29
C LEU A 155 -17.95 -5.38 27.62
N VAL A 156 -16.94 -5.14 28.45
CA VAL A 156 -16.84 -5.76 29.78
C VAL A 156 -17.91 -5.23 30.72
N LYS A 157 -18.21 -3.91 30.69
CA LYS A 157 -19.28 -3.30 31.47
C LYS A 157 -20.65 -3.79 31.02
N GLU A 158 -20.94 -3.74 29.73
CA GLU A 158 -22.19 -4.27 29.15
C GLU A 158 -22.39 -5.74 29.51
N ARG A 159 -21.33 -6.55 29.44
CA ARG A 159 -21.39 -7.96 29.87
C ARG A 159 -21.64 -8.10 31.37
N ALA A 160 -21.00 -7.29 32.20
CA ALA A 160 -21.22 -7.32 33.65
C ALA A 160 -22.65 -6.89 34.02
N GLU A 161 -23.17 -5.86 33.37
CA GLU A 161 -24.56 -5.39 33.51
C GLU A 161 -25.55 -6.48 33.06
N TYR A 162 -25.30 -7.11 31.91
CA TYR A 162 -26.07 -8.27 31.45
C TYR A 162 -26.03 -9.42 32.46
N GLU A 163 -24.87 -9.77 33.00
CA GLU A 163 -24.74 -10.81 34.03
C GLU A 163 -25.46 -10.47 35.34
N ILE A 164 -25.55 -9.18 35.71
CA ILE A 164 -26.33 -8.70 36.87
C ILE A 164 -27.82 -8.78 36.55
N ASN A 165 -28.27 -8.25 35.42
CA ASN A 165 -29.68 -8.22 35.01
C ASN A 165 -30.28 -9.63 34.92
N ILE A 166 -29.53 -10.61 34.39
CA ILE A 166 -29.99 -12.01 34.34
C ILE A 166 -30.05 -12.63 35.75
N LYS A 167 -29.14 -12.27 36.66
CA LYS A 167 -29.20 -12.77 38.04
C LYS A 167 -30.38 -12.19 38.81
N GLU A 168 -30.73 -10.93 38.56
CA GLU A 168 -31.85 -10.25 39.20
C GLU A 168 -33.20 -10.72 38.64
N ASP A 169 -33.30 -10.95 37.33
CA ASP A 169 -34.49 -11.53 36.69
C ASP A 169 -34.12 -12.70 35.75
N PRO A 170 -34.12 -13.94 36.25
CA PRO A 170 -33.76 -15.11 35.46
C PRO A 170 -34.78 -15.44 34.35
N LEU A 171 -35.97 -14.82 34.36
CA LEU A 171 -37.01 -14.96 33.34
C LEU A 171 -37.05 -13.78 32.36
N SER A 172 -36.12 -12.82 32.47
CA SER A 172 -35.99 -11.69 31.54
C SER A 172 -35.78 -12.17 30.10
N ALA A 173 -36.39 -11.43 29.15
CA ALA A 173 -36.30 -11.69 27.71
C ALA A 173 -34.87 -11.65 27.16
N GLU A 174 -33.93 -11.05 27.90
CA GLU A 174 -32.50 -11.00 27.57
C GLU A 174 -31.77 -12.33 27.85
N ASN A 175 -32.36 -13.24 28.63
CA ASN A 175 -31.85 -14.60 28.87
C ASN A 175 -32.21 -15.54 27.70
N VAL A 176 -31.75 -15.20 26.50
CA VAL A 176 -32.02 -15.98 25.29
C VAL A 176 -31.29 -17.32 25.39
N LEU A 177 -32.04 -18.40 25.21
CA LEU A 177 -31.54 -19.77 25.26
C LEU A 177 -30.45 -19.97 24.21
N ASN A 178 -29.36 -20.65 24.60
CA ASN A 178 -28.38 -21.16 23.65
C ASN A 178 -29.08 -22.13 22.67
N ALA A 179 -28.49 -22.44 21.51
CA ALA A 179 -29.08 -23.38 20.52
C ALA A 179 -29.42 -24.78 21.11
N GLU A 180 -28.86 -25.13 22.26
CA GLU A 180 -29.13 -26.35 23.03
C GLU A 180 -30.33 -26.23 24.01
N GLY A 181 -31.04 -25.11 24.02
CA GLY A 181 -32.18 -24.88 24.92
C GLY A 181 -31.79 -24.70 26.39
N LYS A 182 -30.55 -24.29 26.68
CA LYS A 182 -30.05 -23.99 28.03
C LYS A 182 -29.82 -22.50 28.20
N THR A 183 -30.25 -21.95 29.34
CA THR A 183 -29.97 -20.56 29.74
C THR A 183 -28.51 -20.45 30.18
N LEU A 184 -27.86 -19.30 29.96
CA LEU A 184 -26.44 -19.10 30.27
C LEU A 184 -26.10 -19.33 31.77
N LEU A 185 -27.10 -19.29 32.65
CA LEU A 185 -26.98 -19.56 34.08
C LEU A 185 -27.18 -21.03 34.51
N SER A 186 -27.63 -21.94 33.63
CA SER A 186 -27.97 -23.31 34.05
C SER A 186 -26.77 -24.13 34.54
N ASN A 187 -25.55 -23.64 34.34
CA ASN A 187 -24.31 -24.26 34.82
C ASN A 187 -23.76 -23.62 36.11
N VAL A 188 -24.39 -22.55 36.62
CA VAL A 188 -24.06 -21.92 37.90
C VAL A 188 -25.01 -22.48 38.97
N THR A 189 -24.98 -23.80 39.17
CA THR A 189 -25.61 -24.38 40.37
C THR A 189 -24.73 -24.09 41.57
N GLU A 190 -25.32 -23.40 42.55
CA GLU A 190 -24.86 -23.27 43.92
C GLU A 190 -24.49 -24.65 44.48
N SER A 191 -23.21 -25.01 44.40
CA SER A 191 -22.67 -26.15 45.13
C SER A 191 -21.60 -25.62 46.08
N PRO A 192 -21.86 -25.62 47.40
CA PRO A 192 -20.81 -25.34 48.35
C PRO A 192 -19.85 -26.54 48.37
N ALA A 193 -18.58 -26.28 48.06
CA ALA A 193 -17.45 -27.10 48.48
C ALA A 193 -17.33 -28.55 47.96
N ALA A 194 -17.58 -28.80 46.67
CA ALA A 194 -17.05 -30.00 46.01
C ALA A 194 -16.11 -29.62 44.86
N SER A 195 -14.86 -30.01 45.01
CA SER A 195 -13.71 -29.75 44.14
C SER A 195 -14.01 -29.91 42.65
N TYR A 196 -14.22 -28.80 41.96
CA TYR A 196 -13.96 -28.74 40.53
C TYR A 196 -12.44 -28.65 40.38
N GLU A 197 -11.76 -29.80 40.31
CA GLU A 197 -10.43 -29.80 39.73
C GLU A 197 -10.61 -29.50 38.25
N PRO A 198 -10.15 -28.33 37.75
CA PRO A 198 -10.06 -28.14 36.32
C PRO A 198 -9.19 -29.28 35.81
N LYS A 199 -9.69 -30.08 34.86
CA LYS A 199 -8.84 -30.98 34.09
C LYS A 199 -7.67 -30.14 33.62
N ARG A 200 -6.53 -30.29 34.28
CA ARG A 200 -5.26 -29.67 33.95
C ARG A 200 -4.90 -30.22 32.59
N VAL A 201 -5.42 -29.60 31.53
CA VAL A 201 -4.73 -29.55 30.25
C VAL A 201 -3.34 -29.09 30.64
N ARG A 202 -2.38 -29.99 30.51
CA ARG A 202 -0.98 -29.75 30.87
C ARG A 202 -0.50 -28.58 30.03
N HIS A 203 -0.69 -27.38 30.55
CA HIS A 203 -0.06 -26.17 30.07
C HIS A 203 1.42 -26.34 30.40
N SER A 204 2.15 -26.88 29.42
CA SER A 204 3.59 -26.74 29.35
C SER A 204 3.90 -25.26 29.53
N LYS A 205 4.65 -24.96 30.61
CA LYS A 205 5.20 -23.64 30.90
C LYS A 205 6.11 -23.19 29.75
N THR A 206 5.55 -22.57 28.74
CA THR A 206 6.27 -21.71 27.79
C THR A 206 5.51 -20.42 27.67
N VAL A 207 6.15 -19.36 28.17
CA VAL A 207 5.72 -17.97 28.14
C VAL A 207 5.50 -17.54 26.69
N GLY A 208 4.31 -17.01 26.39
CA GLY A 208 3.94 -16.44 25.09
C GLY A 208 2.76 -17.16 24.44
N TYR A 209 1.57 -17.06 25.05
CA TYR A 209 0.34 -17.50 24.40
C TYR A 209 -0.02 -16.55 23.26
N SER A 210 0.60 -16.74 22.09
CA SER A 210 -0.13 -16.50 20.85
C SER A 210 -1.10 -17.67 20.71
N LEU A 211 -2.28 -17.56 21.33
CA LEU A 211 -3.39 -18.42 20.98
C LEU A 211 -3.67 -18.15 19.51
N GLU A 212 -3.18 -19.01 18.62
CA GLU A 212 -3.65 -19.00 17.25
C GLU A 212 -5.18 -19.09 17.34
N PRO A 213 -5.93 -18.15 16.74
CA PRO A 213 -7.38 -18.20 16.80
C PRO A 213 -7.81 -19.60 16.36
N PRO A 214 -8.81 -20.20 17.04
CA PRO A 214 -9.24 -21.55 16.74
C PRO A 214 -9.49 -21.66 15.24
N ARG A 215 -8.95 -22.71 14.61
CA ARG A 215 -9.14 -22.95 13.18
C ARG A 215 -10.61 -23.28 12.95
N VAL A 216 -11.44 -22.25 12.77
CA VAL A 216 -12.86 -22.39 12.47
C VAL A 216 -12.97 -22.78 11.00
N THR A 217 -13.15 -24.07 10.73
CA THR A 217 -13.65 -24.52 9.43
C THR A 217 -15.15 -24.22 9.39
N VAL A 218 -15.50 -23.04 8.87
CA VAL A 218 -16.91 -22.70 8.63
C VAL A 218 -17.38 -23.54 7.44
N LEU A 219 -18.20 -24.55 7.71
CA LEU A 219 -18.91 -25.28 6.66
C LEU A 219 -20.06 -24.39 6.18
N VAL A 220 -19.77 -23.56 5.19
CA VAL A 220 -20.81 -22.77 4.51
C VAL A 220 -21.60 -23.72 3.60
N PRO A 221 -22.95 -23.77 3.71
CA PRO A 221 -23.79 -24.54 2.80
C PRO A 221 -23.52 -24.19 1.33
N LYS A 222 -23.62 -25.18 0.43
CA LYS A 222 -23.30 -24.99 -1.00
C LYS A 222 -24.16 -23.89 -1.64
N GLU A 223 -25.44 -23.85 -1.31
CA GLU A 223 -26.39 -22.85 -1.83
C GLU A 223 -26.00 -21.42 -1.45
N GLU A 224 -25.56 -21.19 -0.21
CA GLU A 224 -25.12 -19.87 0.23
C GLU A 224 -23.81 -19.45 -0.47
N ASN A 225 -22.92 -20.40 -0.74
CA ASN A 225 -21.70 -20.13 -1.47
C ASN A 225 -21.96 -19.78 -2.94
N GLU A 226 -22.96 -20.40 -3.57
CA GLU A 226 -23.42 -20.07 -4.92
C GLU A 226 -24.02 -18.66 -4.99
N LEU A 227 -24.86 -18.28 -4.03
CA LEU A 227 -25.40 -16.92 -3.94
C LEU A 227 -24.29 -15.87 -3.78
N ARG A 228 -23.32 -16.12 -2.89
CA ARG A 228 -22.16 -15.23 -2.76
C ARG A 228 -21.30 -15.19 -4.02
N ALA A 229 -21.19 -16.28 -4.76
CA ALA A 229 -20.46 -16.30 -6.02
C ALA A 229 -21.16 -15.46 -7.09
N ALA A 230 -22.49 -15.58 -7.21
CA ALA A 230 -23.30 -14.76 -8.10
C ALA A 230 -23.22 -13.27 -7.74
N GLU A 231 -23.27 -12.92 -6.45
CA GLU A 231 -23.10 -11.54 -5.98
C GLU A 231 -21.70 -10.99 -6.33
N ARG A 232 -20.64 -11.78 -6.13
CA ARG A 232 -19.28 -11.39 -6.54
C ARG A 232 -19.16 -11.19 -8.04
N GLN A 233 -19.87 -11.97 -8.85
CA GLN A 233 -19.88 -11.80 -10.29
C GLN A 233 -20.59 -10.50 -10.68
N ARG A 234 -21.80 -10.26 -10.14
CA ARG A 234 -22.53 -9.02 -10.34
C ARG A 234 -21.70 -7.79 -9.96
N ASN A 235 -21.00 -7.83 -8.83
CA ASN A 235 -20.14 -6.73 -8.38
C ASN A 235 -18.96 -6.49 -9.35
N ARG A 236 -18.40 -7.54 -9.95
CA ARG A 236 -17.35 -7.41 -10.97
C ARG A 236 -17.88 -6.78 -12.25
N GLU A 237 -19.05 -7.23 -12.71
CA GLU A 237 -19.71 -6.69 -13.90
C GLU A 237 -20.05 -5.21 -13.69
N GLN A 238 -20.62 -4.84 -12.55
CA GLN A 238 -20.90 -3.43 -12.21
C GLN A 238 -19.62 -2.59 -12.13
N PHE A 239 -18.54 -3.13 -11.57
CA PHE A 239 -17.27 -2.42 -11.54
C PHE A 239 -16.71 -2.22 -12.95
N SER A 240 -16.77 -3.24 -13.80
CA SER A 240 -16.35 -3.15 -15.21
C SER A 240 -17.19 -2.15 -16.00
N GLN A 241 -18.50 -2.08 -15.74
CA GLN A 241 -19.40 -1.10 -16.36
C GLN A 241 -19.02 0.33 -15.97
N ARG A 242 -18.77 0.59 -14.68
CA ARG A 242 -18.31 1.90 -14.22
C ARG A 242 -16.99 2.32 -14.86
N GLN A 243 -16.03 1.41 -14.95
CA GLN A 243 -14.76 1.70 -15.63
C GLN A 243 -14.97 2.01 -17.11
N HIS A 244 -15.91 1.33 -17.76
CA HIS A 244 -16.26 1.61 -19.15
C HIS A 244 -16.91 2.99 -19.30
N GLU A 245 -17.87 3.33 -18.43
CA GLU A 245 -18.52 4.65 -18.38
C GLU A 245 -17.48 5.76 -18.19
N ASP A 246 -16.58 5.62 -17.20
CA ASP A 246 -15.49 6.56 -16.94
C ASP A 246 -14.59 6.75 -18.18
N HIS A 247 -14.27 5.65 -18.87
CA HIS A 247 -13.45 5.67 -20.07
C HIS A 247 -14.15 6.41 -21.23
N VAL A 248 -15.45 6.15 -21.46
CA VAL A 248 -16.22 6.83 -22.50
C VAL A 248 -16.37 8.32 -22.17
N GLN A 249 -16.59 8.67 -20.91
CA GLN A 249 -16.66 10.08 -20.48
C GLN A 249 -15.33 10.82 -20.73
N MET A 250 -14.19 10.15 -20.49
CA MET A 250 -12.88 10.70 -20.82
C MET A 250 -12.69 10.90 -22.33
N LEU A 251 -13.11 9.92 -23.16
CA LEU A 251 -13.08 10.06 -24.62
C LEU A 251 -13.98 11.19 -25.11
N MET A 252 -15.16 11.37 -24.50
CA MET A 252 -16.06 12.48 -24.83
C MET A 252 -15.42 13.84 -24.46
N THR A 253 -14.77 13.92 -23.30
CA THR A 253 -14.01 15.12 -22.92
C THR A 253 -12.91 15.41 -23.94
N LEU A 254 -12.16 14.38 -24.34
CA LEU A 254 -11.12 14.50 -25.36
C LEU A 254 -11.70 14.97 -26.71
N PHE A 255 -12.87 14.45 -27.09
CA PHE A 255 -13.56 14.84 -28.32
C PHE A 255 -13.93 16.33 -28.31
N HIS A 256 -14.53 16.82 -27.23
CA HIS A 256 -14.87 18.25 -27.10
C HIS A 256 -13.62 19.15 -26.98
N GLU A 257 -12.51 18.61 -26.48
CA GLU A 257 -11.22 19.32 -26.44
C GLU A 257 -10.45 19.25 -27.77
N ALA A 258 -10.83 18.34 -28.68
CA ALA A 258 -10.14 18.14 -29.96
C ALA A 258 -10.22 19.38 -30.86
N ASP A 259 -11.26 20.21 -30.74
CA ASP A 259 -11.34 21.54 -31.37
C ASP A 259 -10.15 22.45 -31.01
N GLY A 260 -9.58 22.22 -29.82
CA GLY A 260 -8.38 22.89 -29.34
C GLY A 260 -7.08 22.37 -29.96
N PHE A 261 -7.07 21.18 -30.55
CA PHE A 261 -5.84 20.52 -31.00
C PHE A 261 -5.24 21.22 -32.22
N VAL A 262 -3.92 21.09 -32.33
CA VAL A 262 -3.16 21.67 -33.43
C VAL A 262 -3.13 20.68 -34.60
N HIS A 263 -3.55 21.16 -35.75
CA HIS A 263 -3.60 20.47 -37.03
C HIS A 263 -2.90 21.34 -38.07
N TYR A 264 -2.45 20.76 -39.18
CA TYR A 264 -1.73 21.49 -40.22
C TYR A 264 -2.48 22.72 -40.74
N GLY A 265 -3.81 22.69 -40.77
CA GLY A 265 -4.64 23.83 -41.21
C GLY A 265 -4.80 24.95 -40.18
N ASN A 266 -4.62 24.69 -38.88
CA ASN A 266 -4.86 25.68 -37.82
C ASN A 266 -3.59 26.11 -37.07
N ILE A 267 -2.43 25.57 -37.44
CA ILE A 267 -1.17 25.79 -36.73
C ILE A 267 -0.76 27.26 -36.72
N ASP A 268 -0.83 27.96 -37.84
CA ASP A 268 -0.43 29.36 -37.95
C ASP A 268 -1.35 30.27 -37.13
N GLN A 269 -2.65 29.98 -37.11
CA GLN A 269 -3.61 30.72 -36.29
C GLN A 269 -3.34 30.54 -34.80
N LYS A 270 -3.08 29.30 -34.36
CA LYS A 270 -2.76 29.01 -32.94
C LYS A 270 -1.42 29.64 -32.54
N ILE A 271 -0.43 29.66 -33.43
CA ILE A 271 0.85 30.36 -33.21
C ILE A 271 0.59 31.87 -33.07
N GLY A 272 -0.23 32.47 -33.94
CA GLY A 272 -0.60 33.89 -33.86
C GLY A 272 -1.25 34.24 -32.52
N ILE A 273 -2.30 33.48 -32.13
CA ILE A 273 -2.97 33.66 -30.83
C ILE A 273 -1.98 33.50 -29.68
N PHE A 274 -1.11 32.49 -29.74
CA PHE A 274 -0.11 32.26 -28.71
C PHE A 274 0.85 33.46 -28.58
N LEU A 275 1.38 33.96 -29.70
CA LEU A 275 2.30 35.10 -29.73
C LEU A 275 1.64 36.42 -29.28
N GLU A 276 0.36 36.62 -29.59
CA GLU A 276 -0.43 37.75 -29.09
C GLU A 276 -0.72 37.62 -27.58
N SER A 277 -0.86 36.40 -27.08
CA SER A 277 -1.15 36.10 -25.66
C SER A 277 0.06 36.08 -24.73
N VAL A 278 1.28 36.40 -25.21
CA VAL A 278 2.57 36.24 -24.48
C VAL A 278 2.65 36.97 -23.13
N ALA A 279 1.70 37.84 -22.80
CA ALA A 279 1.50 38.26 -21.41
C ALA A 279 0.76 37.18 -20.59
N VAL A 280 1.25 35.94 -20.56
CA VAL A 280 0.88 35.02 -19.48
C VAL A 280 1.77 35.38 -18.30
N PRO A 281 1.28 36.10 -17.27
CA PRO A 281 2.10 36.36 -16.10
C PRO A 281 2.45 35.00 -15.50
N HIS A 282 3.72 34.63 -15.53
CA HIS A 282 4.21 33.48 -14.79
C HIS A 282 3.98 33.78 -13.32
N ARG A 283 2.88 33.27 -12.75
CA ARG A 283 2.62 33.39 -11.32
C ARG A 283 3.71 32.61 -10.58
N THR A 284 4.57 33.31 -9.89
CA THR A 284 5.53 32.66 -8.99
C THR A 284 4.77 32.02 -7.82
N LEU A 285 5.37 31.00 -7.18
CA LEU A 285 4.81 30.40 -5.96
C LEU A 285 4.54 31.45 -4.88
N SER A 286 5.40 32.47 -4.78
CA SER A 286 5.21 33.60 -3.88
C SER A 286 3.94 34.38 -4.23
N GLU A 287 3.69 34.69 -5.50
CA GLU A 287 2.48 35.39 -5.93
C GLU A 287 1.21 34.59 -5.72
N MET A 288 1.25 33.25 -5.85
CA MET A 288 0.11 32.40 -5.54
C MET A 288 -0.19 32.39 -4.04
N VAL A 289 0.85 32.32 -3.20
CA VAL A 289 0.73 32.36 -1.74
C VAL A 289 0.31 33.76 -1.26
N ASP A 290 0.84 34.82 -1.85
CA ASP A 290 0.44 36.20 -1.57
C ASP A 290 -0.98 36.48 -2.04
N SER A 291 -1.40 35.94 -3.18
CA SER A 291 -2.80 35.98 -3.61
C SER A 291 -3.68 35.25 -2.59
N LEU A 292 -3.30 34.05 -2.15
CA LEU A 292 -4.03 33.28 -1.15
C LEU A 292 -4.17 34.06 0.18
N HIS A 293 -3.11 34.71 0.63
CA HIS A 293 -3.13 35.51 1.86
C HIS A 293 -3.87 36.84 1.71
N ARG A 294 -3.74 37.55 0.57
CA ARG A 294 -4.35 38.87 0.35
C ARG A 294 -5.81 38.80 -0.04
N SER A 295 -6.18 37.84 -0.89
CA SER A 295 -7.58 37.62 -1.27
C SER A 295 -8.27 36.63 -0.34
N GLY A 296 -7.60 36.10 0.69
CA GLY A 296 -8.15 35.07 1.58
C GLY A 296 -8.50 33.76 0.87
N GLY A 297 -7.88 33.51 -0.30
CA GLY A 297 -8.24 32.43 -1.20
C GLY A 297 -9.52 32.67 -1.99
N VAL A 298 -9.99 33.91 -2.10
CA VAL A 298 -11.10 34.26 -2.99
C VAL A 298 -10.74 33.87 -4.41
N VAL A 299 -11.50 32.89 -4.90
CA VAL A 299 -11.45 32.34 -6.24
C VAL A 299 -11.69 33.49 -7.23
N THR A 300 -10.79 33.67 -8.19
CA THR A 300 -10.94 34.74 -9.19
C THR A 300 -12.26 34.58 -9.95
N ALA A 301 -12.89 35.66 -10.41
CA ALA A 301 -14.18 35.57 -11.13
C ALA A 301 -14.13 34.59 -12.33
N ALA A 302 -13.00 34.54 -13.04
CA ALA A 302 -12.76 33.57 -14.11
C ALA A 302 -12.74 32.12 -13.61
N GLU A 303 -12.12 31.87 -12.46
CA GLU A 303 -12.08 30.54 -11.85
C GLU A 303 -13.43 30.15 -11.23
N ILE A 304 -14.19 31.12 -10.71
CA ILE A 304 -15.59 30.89 -10.30
C ILE A 304 -16.40 30.47 -11.53
N SER A 305 -16.32 31.20 -12.65
CA SER A 305 -17.02 30.85 -13.90
C SER A 305 -16.66 29.44 -14.35
N ARG A 306 -15.36 29.11 -14.36
CA ARG A 306 -14.87 27.78 -14.72
C ARG A 306 -15.46 26.68 -13.83
N ARG A 307 -15.42 26.87 -12.50
CA ARG A 307 -15.99 25.90 -11.55
C ARG A 307 -17.51 25.82 -11.66
N THR A 308 -18.21 26.91 -11.92
CA THR A 308 -19.66 26.88 -12.13
C THR A 308 -20.04 26.15 -13.42
N GLU A 309 -19.22 26.27 -14.47
CA GLU A 309 -19.39 25.49 -15.70
C GLU A 309 -19.08 24.01 -15.49
N GLU A 310 -17.99 23.68 -14.76
CA GLU A 310 -17.66 22.31 -14.36
C GLU A 310 -18.81 21.67 -13.54
N LEU A 311 -19.32 22.38 -12.53
CA LEU A 311 -20.47 21.91 -11.74
C LEU A 311 -21.74 21.77 -12.56
N ARG A 312 -22.00 22.71 -13.47
CA ARG A 312 -23.15 22.64 -14.37
C ARG A 312 -23.04 21.42 -15.28
N ASN A 313 -21.85 21.14 -15.78
CA ASN A 313 -21.57 19.96 -16.59
C ASN A 313 -21.80 18.67 -15.82
N GLU A 314 -21.28 18.56 -14.60
CA GLU A 314 -21.51 17.40 -13.73
C GLU A 314 -23.00 17.19 -13.43
N LEU A 315 -23.74 18.26 -13.13
CA LEU A 315 -25.17 18.19 -12.82
C LEU A 315 -26.04 17.86 -14.04
N GLN A 316 -25.64 18.30 -15.24
CA GLN A 316 -26.36 18.07 -16.49
C GLN A 316 -25.86 16.81 -17.23
N GLY A 317 -24.84 16.13 -16.70
CA GLY A 317 -24.17 15.01 -17.35
C GLY A 317 -23.39 15.40 -18.61
N THR A 318 -23.25 16.70 -18.93
CA THR A 318 -22.56 17.23 -20.11
C THR A 318 -21.05 17.30 -19.91
N THR A 319 -20.28 17.43 -20.99
CA THR A 319 -18.80 17.53 -20.91
C THR A 319 -18.25 18.64 -21.79
N GLY A 320 -17.04 19.13 -21.49
CA GLY A 320 -16.37 20.18 -22.26
C GLY A 320 -16.77 21.63 -21.90
N ARG A 321 -16.07 22.60 -22.50
CA ARG A 321 -16.21 24.03 -22.15
C ARG A 321 -17.53 24.68 -22.58
N TYR A 322 -18.24 24.07 -23.54
CA TYR A 322 -19.47 24.62 -24.12
C TYR A 322 -20.72 23.80 -23.75
N ALA A 323 -20.66 23.03 -22.66
CA ALA A 323 -21.72 22.08 -22.28
C ALA A 323 -22.07 21.13 -23.45
N GLY A 324 -21.04 20.49 -24.00
CA GLY A 324 -21.18 19.52 -25.08
C GLY A 324 -21.89 18.25 -24.62
N LEU A 325 -22.27 17.41 -25.59
CA LEU A 325 -23.02 16.19 -25.34
C LEU A 325 -22.34 15.31 -24.27
N GLY A 326 -23.13 14.93 -23.28
CA GLY A 326 -22.75 14.05 -22.18
C GLY A 326 -22.77 12.57 -22.53
N TYR A 327 -22.39 11.70 -21.58
CA TYR A 327 -22.52 10.25 -21.73
C TYR A 327 -23.98 9.83 -21.93
N ASP A 328 -24.90 10.38 -21.14
CA ASP A 328 -26.34 10.07 -21.25
C ASP A 328 -26.91 10.55 -22.59
N GLY A 329 -26.53 11.76 -23.01
CA GLY A 329 -26.93 12.32 -24.31
C GLY A 329 -26.36 11.53 -25.49
N LEU A 330 -25.13 11.02 -25.38
CA LEU A 330 -24.54 10.12 -26.37
C LEU A 330 -25.30 8.81 -26.44
N THR A 331 -25.62 8.23 -25.28
CA THR A 331 -26.34 6.95 -25.22
C THR A 331 -27.71 7.08 -25.85
N GLN A 332 -28.43 8.16 -25.55
CA GLN A 332 -29.70 8.50 -26.20
C GLN A 332 -29.54 8.71 -27.71
N TRP A 333 -28.51 9.44 -28.13
CA TRP A 333 -28.25 9.67 -29.56
C TRP A 333 -27.94 8.35 -30.29
N LEU A 334 -27.16 7.46 -29.69
CA LEU A 334 -26.88 6.13 -30.21
C LEU A 334 -28.13 5.27 -30.26
N ASP A 335 -29.02 5.36 -29.27
CA ASP A 335 -30.33 4.69 -29.27
C ASP A 335 -31.20 5.14 -30.45
N ASP A 336 -31.14 6.42 -30.79
CA ASP A 336 -31.83 6.99 -31.96
C ASP A 336 -31.14 6.64 -33.30
N HIS A 337 -29.85 6.26 -33.28
CA HIS A 337 -29.02 5.93 -34.47
C HIS A 337 -28.39 4.52 -34.34
N PRO A 338 -29.19 3.45 -34.45
CA PRO A 338 -28.72 2.08 -34.20
C PRO A 338 -27.65 1.61 -35.17
N ASP A 339 -27.59 2.16 -36.39
CA ASP A 339 -26.58 1.81 -37.39
C ASP A 339 -25.16 2.19 -36.96
N ASP A 340 -25.02 3.20 -36.09
CA ASP A 340 -23.73 3.67 -35.58
C ASP A 340 -23.30 2.96 -34.28
N LYS A 341 -24.19 2.18 -33.63
CA LYS A 341 -23.92 1.49 -32.35
C LYS A 341 -22.79 0.48 -32.43
N ASP A 342 -22.59 -0.15 -33.58
CA ASP A 342 -21.61 -1.23 -33.73
C ASP A 342 -20.18 -0.72 -34.01
N GLY A 343 -20.01 0.55 -34.39
CA GLY A 343 -18.70 1.17 -34.56
C GLY A 343 -17.92 1.34 -33.24
N ILE A 344 -18.62 1.54 -32.12
CA ILE A 344 -18.00 1.77 -30.80
C ILE A 344 -17.60 0.45 -30.11
N LYS A 345 -18.34 -0.65 -30.34
CA LYS A 345 -18.05 -1.96 -29.74
C LYS A 345 -16.74 -2.57 -30.23
N GLN A 346 -16.25 -2.18 -31.41
CA GLN A 346 -15.03 -2.75 -31.99
C GLN A 346 -13.73 -2.22 -31.35
N VAL A 347 -13.77 -1.08 -30.65
CA VAL A 347 -12.56 -0.47 -30.05
C VAL A 347 -12.01 -1.30 -28.87
N GLN A 348 -12.86 -2.02 -28.14
CA GLN A 348 -12.43 -2.84 -26.98
C GLN A 348 -11.75 -4.16 -27.35
N VAL A 349 -11.93 -4.66 -28.58
CA VAL A 349 -11.39 -5.97 -28.98
C VAL A 349 -9.92 -5.88 -29.42
N ALA A 350 -9.46 -4.69 -29.83
CA ALA A 350 -8.10 -4.51 -30.34
C ALA A 350 -7.01 -4.58 -29.26
N GLU A 351 -7.31 -4.27 -27.99
CA GLU A 351 -6.32 -4.33 -26.89
C GLU A 351 -6.04 -5.76 -26.39
N THR A 352 -6.81 -6.77 -26.82
CA THR A 352 -6.61 -8.16 -26.33
C THR A 352 -5.79 -9.05 -27.29
N ILE A 353 -5.32 -8.52 -28.43
CA ILE A 353 -4.69 -9.34 -29.49
C ILE A 353 -3.16 -9.50 -29.35
N ASP A 354 -2.48 -8.71 -28.52
CA ASP A 354 -1.00 -8.79 -28.36
C ASP A 354 -0.51 -9.91 -27.41
N SER A 355 -1.36 -10.88 -27.06
CA SER A 355 -1.00 -12.04 -26.23
C SER A 355 -0.89 -13.36 -27.01
N VAL A 356 -0.62 -13.32 -28.32
CA VAL A 356 -0.26 -14.52 -29.10
C VAL A 356 1.20 -14.43 -29.50
N MET A 357 2.07 -15.03 -28.68
CA MET A 357 3.47 -15.24 -29.02
C MET A 357 3.60 -16.04 -30.33
N PRO A 358 4.40 -15.60 -31.30
CA PRO A 358 4.83 -16.48 -32.38
C PRO A 358 5.77 -17.54 -31.79
N GLN A 359 5.38 -18.80 -31.88
CA GLN A 359 6.32 -19.90 -31.69
C GLN A 359 7.34 -19.84 -32.83
N SER A 360 8.57 -19.47 -32.50
CA SER A 360 9.72 -19.63 -33.37
C SER A 360 9.96 -21.12 -33.60
N GLN A 361 9.66 -21.59 -34.80
CA GLN A 361 10.31 -22.76 -35.38
C GLN A 361 11.61 -22.30 -36.01
N GLU A 362 12.74 -22.72 -35.44
CA GLU A 362 13.93 -23.25 -36.14
C GLU A 362 14.88 -23.89 -35.12
#